data_AF-A0AAN9CIB5-F1
#
_entry.id   AF-A0AAN9CIB5-F1
#
_cell.length_a   1.000
_cell.length_b   1.000
_cell.length_c   1.000
_cell.angle_alpha   90.00
_cell.angle_beta   90.00
_cell.angle_gamma   90.00
#
_symmetry.space_group_name_H-M   'P 1'
#
loop_
_entity.id
_entity.type
_entity.pdbx_description
1 polymer ?
#
loop_
_entity_poly.entity_id
_entity_poly.type
_entity_poly.pdbx_seq_one_letter_code
_entity_poly.pdbx_strand_id
1 'polypeptide(L)'
;MEIHQSAVILLLVLCVSFSAHGQPEGYEHFLKQHVFGAMTVQKCDGEIHRRGIVRPQTTNGCKEKNTFILADKKHVNTVCGAAGTPEGIYRKSNNPFPMVICKLHSGNTHPHCKYRGFTDTRKIVVRCEDGWPVHYADDVIV
;
A
#
# COMPACT_ATOMS: atom_id res chain seq x y z
N MET A 1 25.29 41.54 25.15
CA MET A 1 23.92 41.00 24.98
C MET A 1 23.61 40.53 23.55
N GLU A 2 24.50 40.73 22.57
CA GLU A 2 24.27 40.36 21.16
C GLU A 2 24.43 38.86 20.83
N ILE A 3 25.29 38.14 21.57
CA ILE A 3 25.62 36.73 21.27
C ILE A 3 24.46 35.78 21.63
N HIS A 4 23.71 36.09 22.69
CA HIS A 4 22.56 35.30 23.13
C HIS A 4 21.36 35.39 22.17
N GLN A 5 21.11 36.56 21.57
CA GLN A 5 20.05 36.71 20.56
C GLN A 5 20.38 35.91 19.30
N SER A 6 21.63 35.93 18.82
CA SER A 6 22.05 35.19 17.63
C SER A 6 21.93 33.67 17.80
N ALA A 7 22.29 33.13 18.97
CA ALA A 7 22.16 31.70 19.25
C ALA A 7 20.70 31.25 19.34
N VAL A 8 19.82 32.07 19.94
CA VAL A 8 18.38 31.78 20.03
C VAL A 8 17.70 31.86 18.65
N ILE A 9 18.09 32.84 17.82
CA ILE A 9 17.60 32.94 16.44
C ILE A 9 18.06 31.73 15.61
N LEU A 10 19.31 31.28 15.75
CA LEU A 10 19.82 30.09 15.06
C LEU A 10 19.11 28.80 15.51
N LEU A 11 18.77 28.68 16.80
CA LEU A 11 18.03 27.54 17.36
C LEU A 11 16.58 27.49 16.87
N LEU A 12 15.92 28.65 16.73
CA LEU A 12 14.55 28.74 16.23
C LEU A 12 14.46 28.40 14.74
N VAL A 13 15.47 28.74 13.93
CA VAL A 13 15.52 28.38 12.50
C VAL A 13 15.67 26.86 12.30
N LEU A 14 16.41 26.16 13.17
CA LEU A 14 16.58 24.70 13.10
C LEU A 14 15.31 23.92 13.50
N CYS A 15 14.42 24.48 14.32
CA CYS A 15 13.15 23.84 14.69
C CYS A 15 12.09 23.89 13.58
N VAL A 16 12.22 24.79 12.59
CA VAL A 16 11.26 24.93 11.48
C VAL A 16 11.49 23.89 10.37
N SER A 17 12.61 23.17 10.40
CA SER A 17 12.88 22.09 9.44
C SER A 17 12.34 20.71 9.85
N PHE A 18 11.40 20.64 10.80
CA PHE A 18 10.58 19.44 10.94
C PHE A 18 9.66 19.37 9.73
N SER A 19 10.20 18.89 8.61
CA SER A 19 9.41 18.45 7.48
C SER A 19 8.45 17.41 8.02
N ALA A 20 7.22 17.83 8.30
CA ALA A 20 6.08 16.95 8.39
C ALA A 20 5.97 16.32 7.01
N HIS A 21 6.72 15.24 6.78
CA HIS A 21 6.63 14.43 5.58
C HIS A 21 5.24 13.78 5.66
N GLY A 22 4.25 14.50 5.13
CA GLY A 22 2.91 13.97 4.95
C GLY A 22 2.99 12.66 4.17
N GLN A 23 2.06 11.76 4.44
CA GLN A 23 2.01 10.48 3.74
C GLN A 23 1.80 10.75 2.24
N PRO A 24 2.54 10.10 1.33
CA PRO A 24 2.37 10.30 -0.10
C PRO A 24 0.96 9.87 -0.52
N GLU A 25 0.42 10.52 -1.55
CA GLU A 25 -0.95 10.26 -2.05
C GLU A 25 -1.18 8.77 -2.34
N GLY A 26 -0.15 8.07 -2.85
CA GLY A 26 -0.20 6.65 -3.17
C GLY A 26 -0.37 5.72 -1.97
N TYR A 27 -0.06 6.16 -0.73
CA TYR A 27 -0.11 5.30 0.44
C TYR A 27 -1.55 4.91 0.83
N GLU A 28 -2.47 5.87 0.88
CA GLU A 28 -3.87 5.58 1.20
C GLU A 28 -4.52 4.71 0.11
N HIS A 29 -4.14 4.95 -1.15
CA HIS A 29 -4.55 4.09 -2.27
C HIS A 29 -4.02 2.67 -2.11
N PHE A 30 -2.74 2.50 -1.74
CA PHE A 30 -2.15 1.20 -1.45
C PHE A 30 -2.88 0.48 -0.30
N LEU A 31 -3.15 1.17 0.82
CA LEU A 31 -3.87 0.58 1.95
C LEU A 31 -5.27 0.11 1.55
N LYS A 32 -6.00 0.97 0.85
CA LYS A 32 -7.33 0.68 0.33
C LYS A 32 -7.33 -0.62 -0.48
N GLN A 33 -6.37 -0.77 -1.40
CA GLN A 33 -6.31 -1.91 -2.30
C GLN A 33 -5.72 -3.17 -1.66
N HIS A 34 -4.71 -3.04 -0.81
CA HIS A 34 -3.83 -4.17 -0.47
C HIS A 34 -3.79 -4.56 0.99
N VAL A 35 -4.34 -3.79 1.92
CA VAL A 35 -4.21 -4.11 3.34
C VAL A 35 -5.57 -4.38 3.96
N PHE A 36 -5.76 -5.63 4.40
CA PHE A 36 -6.92 -6.00 5.20
C PHE A 36 -6.69 -7.29 6.00
N GLY A 37 -6.32 -7.14 7.28
CA GLY A 37 -6.05 -8.27 8.17
C GLY A 37 -7.21 -9.26 8.34
N ALA A 38 -8.46 -8.82 8.21
CA ALA A 38 -9.65 -9.67 8.37
C ALA A 38 -10.26 -10.14 7.03
N MET A 39 -9.48 -10.09 5.95
CA MET A 39 -9.89 -10.57 4.63
C MET A 39 -10.07 -12.08 4.63
N THR A 40 -11.04 -12.58 3.85
CA THR A 40 -11.21 -14.00 3.56
C THR A 40 -11.53 -14.18 2.08
N VAL A 41 -11.36 -15.39 1.55
CA VAL A 41 -11.60 -15.69 0.12
C VAL A 41 -13.04 -15.42 -0.32
N GLN A 42 -14.01 -15.53 0.60
CA GLN A 42 -15.44 -15.27 0.33
C GLN A 42 -15.78 -13.77 0.27
N LYS A 43 -14.91 -12.90 0.80
CA LYS A 43 -15.14 -11.46 0.87
C LYS A 43 -14.68 -10.69 -0.38
N CYS A 44 -14.10 -11.36 -1.39
CA CYS A 44 -13.53 -10.69 -2.56
C CYS A 44 -14.50 -9.73 -3.25
N ASP A 45 -15.69 -10.21 -3.62
CA ASP A 45 -16.73 -9.36 -4.26
C ASP A 45 -17.09 -8.16 -3.38
N GLY A 46 -17.45 -8.44 -2.12
CA GLY A 46 -17.93 -7.44 -1.19
C GLY A 46 -16.89 -6.37 -0.87
N GLU A 47 -15.64 -6.76 -0.61
CA GLU A 47 -14.59 -5.80 -0.26
C GLU A 47 -14.08 -5.00 -1.46
N ILE A 48 -13.94 -5.62 -2.64
CA ILE A 48 -13.57 -4.89 -3.85
C ILE A 48 -14.65 -3.88 -4.23
N HIS A 49 -15.93 -4.26 -4.12
CA HIS A 49 -17.05 -3.37 -4.35
C HIS A 49 -17.16 -2.25 -3.30
N ARG A 50 -17.19 -2.60 -2.00
CA ARG A 50 -17.33 -1.64 -0.89
C ARG A 50 -16.22 -0.60 -0.89
N ARG A 51 -15.01 -0.98 -1.30
CA ARG A 51 -13.89 -0.06 -1.40
C ARG A 51 -13.89 0.69 -2.73
N GLY A 52 -14.62 0.27 -3.76
CA GLY A 52 -14.52 0.87 -5.09
C GLY A 52 -13.11 0.73 -5.65
N ILE A 53 -12.58 -0.50 -5.65
CA ILE A 53 -11.32 -0.83 -6.31
C ILE A 53 -11.63 -1.11 -7.78
N VAL A 54 -11.06 -0.29 -8.66
CA VAL A 54 -11.30 -0.35 -10.11
C VAL A 54 -10.01 -0.67 -10.84
N ARG A 55 -10.17 -1.13 -12.09
CA ARG A 55 -9.06 -1.26 -13.02
C ARG A 55 -8.40 0.11 -13.22
N PRO A 56 -7.05 0.19 -13.21
CA PRO A 56 -6.35 1.40 -13.55
C PRO A 56 -6.87 2.04 -14.84
N GLN A 57 -6.91 3.38 -14.88
CA GLN A 57 -7.37 4.17 -16.03
C GLN A 57 -8.84 3.93 -16.45
N THR A 58 -9.67 3.38 -15.58
CA THR A 58 -11.12 3.25 -15.81
C THR A 58 -11.93 3.94 -14.70
N THR A 59 -13.18 4.30 -14.98
CA THR A 59 -14.08 4.88 -13.97
C THR A 59 -14.78 3.80 -13.13
N ASN A 60 -15.09 2.64 -13.72
CA ASN A 60 -15.85 1.58 -13.06
C ASN A 60 -15.44 0.16 -13.48
N GLY A 61 -14.32 -0.02 -14.20
CA GLY A 61 -13.89 -1.33 -14.69
C GLY A 61 -13.53 -2.28 -13.56
N CYS A 62 -13.88 -3.56 -13.71
CA CYS A 62 -13.42 -4.60 -12.80
C CYS A 62 -11.91 -4.77 -12.94
N LYS A 63 -11.19 -4.77 -11.82
CA LYS A 63 -9.75 -5.05 -11.78
C LYS A 63 -9.54 -6.55 -11.94
N GLU A 64 -8.61 -6.98 -12.78
CA GLU A 64 -8.43 -8.39 -13.13
C GLU A 64 -7.92 -9.23 -11.94
N LYS A 65 -7.05 -8.64 -11.13
CA LYS A 65 -6.48 -9.25 -9.94
C LYS A 65 -6.30 -8.21 -8.85
N ASN A 66 -6.66 -8.54 -7.61
CA ASN A 66 -6.33 -7.74 -6.45
C ASN A 66 -5.89 -8.64 -5.30
N THR A 67 -4.78 -8.29 -4.66
CA THR A 67 -4.26 -9.05 -3.52
C THR A 67 -4.41 -8.25 -2.24
N PHE A 68 -5.01 -8.85 -1.23
CA PHE A 68 -5.07 -8.33 0.14
C PHE A 68 -4.06 -9.06 1.01
N ILE A 69 -3.15 -8.30 1.60
CA ILE A 69 -2.19 -8.73 2.61
C ILE A 69 -2.93 -8.82 3.95
N LEU A 70 -2.87 -9.99 4.58
CA LEU A 70 -3.51 -10.27 5.86
C LEU A 70 -2.59 -9.82 7.00
N ALA A 71 -2.38 -8.51 7.10
CA ALA A 71 -1.61 -7.86 8.15
C ALA A 71 -2.18 -6.47 8.44
N ASP A 72 -1.72 -5.85 9.52
CA ASP A 72 -1.98 -4.43 9.76
C ASP A 72 -1.05 -3.52 8.95
N LYS A 73 -1.46 -2.26 8.80
CA LYS A 73 -0.72 -1.26 8.02
C LYS A 73 0.68 -0.96 8.58
N LYS A 74 0.88 -1.01 9.90
CA LYS A 74 2.18 -0.71 10.52
C LYS A 74 3.17 -1.80 10.15
N HIS A 75 2.75 -3.07 10.22
CA HIS A 75 3.57 -4.21 9.84
C HIS A 75 3.96 -4.14 8.36
N VAL A 76 3.01 -3.88 7.46
CA VAL A 76 3.30 -3.73 6.02
C VAL A 76 4.26 -2.56 5.76
N ASN A 77 4.10 -1.44 6.49
CA ASN A 77 4.97 -0.26 6.34
C ASN A 77 6.45 -0.56 6.65
N THR A 78 6.74 -1.51 7.56
CA THR A 78 8.13 -1.86 7.91
C THR A 78 8.94 -2.41 6.73
N VAL A 79 8.27 -2.92 5.68
CA VAL A 79 8.93 -3.40 4.44
C VAL A 79 9.62 -2.25 3.71
N CYS A 80 9.13 -1.02 3.85
CA CYS A 80 9.78 0.17 3.33
C CYS A 80 11.03 0.60 4.10
N GLY A 81 11.36 -0.08 5.20
CA GLY A 81 12.58 0.11 5.98
C GLY A 81 13.34 -1.21 6.18
N ALA A 82 13.64 -1.53 7.44
CA ALA A 82 14.51 -2.65 7.82
C ALA A 82 13.93 -4.05 7.52
N ALA A 83 12.61 -4.18 7.38
CA ALA A 83 11.97 -5.48 7.10
C ALA A 83 11.88 -5.82 5.60
N GLY A 84 12.46 -4.98 4.74
CA GLY A 84 12.57 -5.25 3.31
C GLY A 84 13.98 -5.09 2.78
N THR A 85 14.30 -5.86 1.75
CA THR A 85 15.56 -5.80 1.00
C THR A 85 15.33 -5.02 -0.31
N PRO A 86 16.24 -4.10 -0.71
CA PRO A 86 16.13 -3.40 -1.99
C PRO A 86 16.11 -4.37 -3.18
N GLU A 87 15.23 -4.11 -4.16
CA GLU A 87 15.12 -4.85 -5.42
C GLU A 87 14.78 -3.85 -6.54
N GLY A 88 15.79 -3.16 -7.07
CA GLY A 88 15.61 -2.05 -8.02
C GLY A 88 14.84 -0.89 -7.36
N ILE A 89 13.77 -0.42 -8.02
CA ILE A 89 12.88 0.62 -7.47
C ILE A 89 11.90 0.07 -6.41
N TYR A 90 11.92 -1.24 -6.18
CA TYR A 90 11.05 -1.92 -5.23
C TYR A 90 11.82 -2.34 -3.98
N ARG A 91 11.07 -2.79 -2.97
CA ARG A 91 11.58 -3.53 -1.83
C ARG A 91 10.81 -4.82 -1.67
N LYS A 92 11.54 -5.91 -1.45
CA LYS A 92 10.99 -7.23 -1.18
C LYS A 92 11.02 -7.52 0.31
N SER A 93 9.91 -7.99 0.87
CA SER A 93 9.85 -8.32 2.29
C SER A 93 10.83 -9.44 2.66
N ASN A 94 11.45 -9.32 3.83
CA ASN A 94 12.39 -10.33 4.32
C ASN A 94 11.66 -11.62 4.73
N ASN A 95 10.44 -11.47 5.27
CA ASN A 95 9.55 -12.56 5.67
C ASN A 95 8.31 -12.63 4.76
N PRO A 96 7.72 -13.82 4.58
CA PRO A 96 6.47 -13.97 3.85
C PRO A 96 5.28 -13.37 4.61
N PHE A 97 4.25 -12.97 3.87
CA PHE A 97 2.98 -12.51 4.40
C PHE A 97 1.86 -13.47 3.97
N PRO A 98 0.88 -13.78 4.85
CA PRO A 98 -0.36 -14.39 4.40
C PRO A 98 -1.15 -13.40 3.56
N MET A 99 -1.82 -13.88 2.52
CA MET A 99 -2.60 -13.04 1.62
C MET A 99 -3.82 -13.76 1.06
N VAL A 100 -4.80 -12.97 0.63
CA VAL A 100 -5.93 -13.39 -0.18
C VAL A 100 -5.81 -12.76 -1.55
N ILE A 101 -5.77 -13.59 -2.59
CA ILE A 101 -5.72 -13.18 -3.98
C ILE A 101 -7.14 -13.29 -4.55
N CYS A 102 -7.70 -12.18 -4.99
CA CYS A 102 -8.98 -12.12 -5.67
C CYS A 102 -8.72 -12.03 -7.18
N LYS A 103 -9.10 -13.06 -7.94
CA LYS A 103 -9.01 -13.07 -9.41
C LYS A 103 -10.40 -12.89 -10.00
N LEU A 104 -10.54 -11.97 -10.94
CA LEU A 104 -11.80 -11.73 -11.64
C LEU A 104 -12.27 -13.03 -12.30
N HIS A 105 -13.50 -13.42 -11.99
CA HIS A 105 -14.16 -14.60 -12.51
C HIS A 105 -15.17 -14.23 -13.60
N SER A 106 -15.96 -13.17 -13.37
CA SER A 106 -16.91 -12.64 -14.35
C SER A 106 -17.28 -11.18 -14.05
N GLY A 107 -17.87 -10.51 -15.04
CA GLY A 107 -18.24 -9.09 -14.99
C GLY A 107 -17.17 -8.18 -15.59
N ASN A 108 -17.61 -7.05 -16.14
CA ASN A 108 -16.75 -6.06 -16.81
C ASN A 108 -16.64 -4.76 -16.01
N THR A 109 -17.74 -4.35 -15.37
CA THR A 109 -17.84 -3.12 -14.60
C THR A 109 -18.58 -3.34 -13.29
N HIS A 110 -18.33 -2.48 -12.30
CA HIS A 110 -19.08 -2.43 -11.05
C HIS A 110 -20.57 -2.10 -11.32
N PRO A 111 -21.52 -2.65 -10.53
CA PRO A 111 -21.33 -3.50 -9.35
C PRO A 111 -21.24 -5.02 -9.65
N HIS A 112 -21.07 -5.41 -10.92
CA HIS A 112 -21.19 -6.81 -11.36
C HIS A 112 -19.88 -7.60 -11.34
N CYS A 113 -18.80 -7.05 -10.76
CA CYS A 113 -17.53 -7.76 -10.64
C CYS A 113 -17.64 -8.95 -9.68
N LYS A 114 -17.38 -10.16 -10.19
CA LYS A 114 -17.38 -11.41 -9.43
C LYS A 114 -15.98 -11.99 -9.41
N TYR A 115 -15.49 -12.39 -8.24
CA TYR A 115 -14.12 -12.83 -8.01
C TYR A 115 -14.08 -14.23 -7.41
N ARG A 116 -13.02 -14.96 -7.75
CA ARG A 116 -12.61 -16.16 -7.04
C ARG A 116 -11.45 -15.82 -6.12
N GLY A 117 -11.61 -16.08 -4.83
CA GLY A 117 -10.58 -15.87 -3.82
C GLY A 117 -9.69 -17.10 -3.63
N PHE A 118 -8.40 -16.88 -3.38
CA PHE A 118 -7.40 -17.90 -3.08
C PHE A 118 -6.53 -17.43 -1.91
N THR A 119 -6.09 -18.36 -1.06
CA THR A 119 -5.09 -18.05 -0.04
C THR A 119 -3.69 -18.36 -0.56
N ASP A 120 -2.72 -17.54 -0.15
CA ASP A 120 -1.30 -17.77 -0.43
C ASP A 120 -0.45 -17.23 0.73
N THR A 121 0.82 -17.63 0.78
CA THR A 121 1.81 -17.10 1.72
C THR A 121 3.15 -16.93 0.99
N ARG A 122 3.50 -15.69 0.68
CA ARG A 122 4.72 -15.35 -0.06
C ARG A 122 5.27 -14.00 0.35
N LYS A 123 6.53 -13.74 -0.02
CA LYS A 123 7.15 -12.41 0.15
C LYS A 123 6.42 -11.41 -0.74
N ILE A 124 6.18 -10.21 -0.21
CA ILE A 124 5.59 -9.11 -0.97
C ILE A 124 6.69 -8.25 -1.58
N VAL A 125 6.41 -7.66 -2.74
CA VAL A 125 7.28 -6.70 -3.40
C VAL A 125 6.50 -5.41 -3.57
N VAL A 126 7.01 -4.33 -2.98
CA VAL A 126 6.33 -3.03 -2.92
C VAL A 126 7.24 -1.90 -3.35
N ARG A 127 6.71 -0.90 -4.04
CA ARG A 127 7.41 0.36 -4.28
C ARG A 127 7.18 1.27 -3.08
N CYS A 128 8.23 1.95 -2.64
CA CYS A 128 8.18 2.84 -1.49
C CYS A 128 8.51 4.28 -1.89
N GLU A 129 7.79 5.23 -1.33
CA GLU A 129 8.05 6.68 -1.42
C GLU A 129 8.12 7.23 0.01
N ASP A 130 9.22 7.89 0.37
CA ASP A 130 9.45 8.47 1.70
C ASP A 130 9.19 7.49 2.87
N GLY A 131 9.50 6.22 2.68
CA GLY A 131 9.29 5.16 3.68
C GLY A 131 7.87 4.60 3.74
N TRP A 132 6.99 4.96 2.80
CA TRP A 132 5.61 4.48 2.71
C TRP A 132 5.38 3.61 1.46
N PRO A 133 4.67 2.48 1.57
CA PRO A 133 4.34 1.64 0.42
C PRO A 133 3.28 2.32 -0.44
N VAL A 134 3.55 2.49 -1.73
CA VAL A 134 2.66 3.19 -2.67
C VAL A 134 2.18 2.31 -3.83
N HIS A 135 2.80 1.14 -4.03
CA HIS A 135 2.43 0.22 -5.10
C HIS A 135 2.80 -1.23 -4.76
N TYR A 136 1.94 -2.19 -5.10
CA TYR A 136 2.18 -3.63 -4.97
C TYR A 136 2.54 -4.21 -6.34
N ALA A 137 3.72 -4.82 -6.48
CA ALA A 137 4.25 -5.19 -7.79
C ALA A 137 3.41 -6.22 -8.55
N ASP A 138 2.73 -7.14 -7.85
CA ASP A 138 1.93 -8.18 -8.51
C ASP A 138 0.67 -7.63 -9.19
N ASP A 139 0.32 -6.35 -8.98
CA ASP A 139 -0.74 -5.67 -9.74
C ASP A 139 -0.31 -5.29 -11.16
N VAL A 140 0.99 -5.32 -11.46
CA VAL A 140 1.49 -5.15 -12.82
C VAL A 140 1.31 -6.49 -13.54
N ILE A 141 0.13 -6.73 -14.09
CA ILE A 141 -0.03 -7.73 -15.15
C ILE A 141 0.41 -7.04 -16.43
N VAL A 142 1.56 -7.46 -16.96
CA VAL A 142 2.01 -7.18 -18.34
C VAL A 142 1.08 -7.91 -19.30
#